data_AF-A0A2J7ZNC5-F1
#
_entry.id   AF-A0A2J7ZNC5-F1
#
_cell.length_a   1.000
_cell.length_b   1.000
_cell.length_c   1.000
_cell.angle_alpha   90.00
_cell.angle_beta   90.00
_cell.angle_gamma   90.00
#
_symmetry.space_group_name_H-M   'P 1'
#
loop_
_entity.id
_entity.type
_entity.pdbx_description
1 polymer ?
#
loop_
_entity_poly.entity_id
_entity_poly.type
_entity_poly.pdbx_seq_one_letter_code
_entity_poly.pdbx_strand_id
1 'polypeptide(L)'
;MTVIVNPTVAAAIAGLSCSSSRSDCLIQFVIAAAVADSDDRSKTRRVHRTLGDVLPGHMFVLCEASEWFQAQVSLLPVDKVFRVRLDSEADEQAARAAISFCYTGQVSVNHVHHVMQMRRIAGTLRIAGCVDACDAWLLARLRQPKVHAAWAAAEAVAVDGVFFRDLPFHEALLQSAAITVIRFFSFRDLPGPGDVKFVTVQAAAREALLREFGDVPVVLNSRILRMVMPALSPLAMHMLLGSDALRTDSEDSVLMMLVFWLKVNEGACQPDTRHRLCRLIRLVQLRHVYLDLVLPALAAEYERSGTGFAIDDANVAYISKLAKLARRDDELARRDDELARRDDELARRDDELARQSLRGSVVCPWYSFAPRSAAPCVSYVSEVPHEWTISEEELRRAVDAAGRNVDAVAFARAAFRTGFGDGIVAQGVKWVLSVGIRHGAPTAALYMTPCLDLPGPATTLPDSIIQAVIVSVLQKKGCTHDLESLHELVFHPIAFETVLFTLNAPTGHRDALLLQGEGDEDDLARWRPYLIDGKITGSIML
;
A
#
# COMPACT_ATOMS: atom_id res chain seq x y z
N MET A 1 33.06 24.64 -16.20
CA MET A 1 34.22 24.03 -16.90
C MET A 1 34.07 22.53 -16.81
N THR A 2 33.75 21.86 -17.91
CA THR A 2 33.80 20.40 -18.00
C THR A 2 35.28 20.00 -18.02
N VAL A 3 35.77 19.38 -16.95
CA VAL A 3 37.14 18.86 -16.90
C VAL A 3 37.21 17.67 -17.86
N ILE A 4 37.99 17.81 -18.94
CA ILE A 4 38.25 16.69 -19.86
C ILE A 4 39.24 15.77 -19.17
N VAL A 5 38.74 14.74 -18.52
CA VAL A 5 39.58 13.68 -17.93
C VAL A 5 39.96 12.69 -19.04
N ASN A 6 41.23 12.33 -19.13
CA ASN A 6 41.68 11.29 -20.05
C ASN A 6 41.05 9.94 -19.63
N PRO A 7 40.18 9.32 -20.46
CA PRO A 7 39.43 8.13 -20.08
C PRO A 7 40.33 6.92 -19.82
N THR A 8 41.48 6.83 -20.48
CA THR A 8 42.46 5.76 -20.25
C THR A 8 43.09 5.87 -18.85
N VAL A 9 43.41 7.09 -18.42
CA VAL A 9 43.94 7.33 -17.07
C VAL A 9 42.86 7.06 -16.03
N ALA A 10 41.62 7.52 -16.26
CA ALA A 10 40.50 7.23 -15.36
C ALA A 10 40.23 5.73 -15.22
N ALA A 11 40.24 4.98 -16.32
CA ALA A 11 40.07 3.52 -16.30
C ALA A 11 41.23 2.82 -15.57
N ALA A 12 42.47 3.28 -15.75
CA ALA A 12 43.63 2.75 -15.03
C ALA A 12 43.51 3.00 -13.52
N ILE A 13 43.09 4.20 -13.10
CA ILE A 13 42.85 4.53 -11.68
C ILE A 13 41.70 3.70 -11.12
N ALA A 14 40.60 3.55 -11.86
CA ALA A 14 39.47 2.71 -11.45
C ALA A 14 39.91 1.25 -11.20
N GLY A 15 40.79 0.71 -12.06
CA GLY A 15 41.38 -0.63 -11.90
C GLY A 15 42.29 -0.79 -10.69
N LEU A 16 42.71 0.29 -10.03
CA LEU A 16 43.45 0.26 -8.77
C LEU A 16 42.55 0.12 -7.53
N SER A 17 41.23 0.27 -7.67
CA SER A 17 40.29 0.10 -6.56
C SER A 17 40.46 -1.30 -5.94
N CYS A 18 40.71 -1.37 -4.64
CA CYS A 18 40.96 -2.60 -3.88
C CYS A 18 42.23 -3.39 -4.28
N SER A 19 43.07 -2.86 -5.18
CA SER A 19 44.33 -3.51 -5.56
C SER A 19 45.45 -3.14 -4.58
N SER A 20 46.25 -4.14 -4.19
CA SER A 20 47.48 -3.90 -3.42
C SER A 20 48.61 -3.32 -4.28
N SER A 21 48.49 -3.41 -5.61
CA SER A 21 49.47 -2.88 -6.55
C SER A 21 49.60 -1.37 -6.39
N ARG A 22 50.78 -0.91 -5.97
CA ARG A 22 51.11 0.50 -5.74
C ARG A 22 50.30 1.21 -4.64
N SER A 23 49.62 0.45 -3.78
CA SER A 23 49.00 1.02 -2.57
C SER A 23 50.08 1.58 -1.63
N ASP A 24 49.86 2.80 -1.14
CA ASP A 24 50.78 3.54 -0.26
C ASP A 24 50.15 3.88 1.10
N CYS A 25 48.92 3.44 1.31
CA CYS A 25 48.20 3.52 2.57
C CYS A 25 47.21 2.35 2.72
N LEU A 26 46.73 2.18 3.94
CA LEU A 26 45.78 1.13 4.31
C LEU A 26 44.55 1.78 4.96
N ILE A 27 43.36 1.27 4.67
CA ILE A 27 42.11 1.72 5.30
C ILE A 27 41.57 0.59 6.17
N GLN A 28 41.47 0.87 7.46
CA GLN A 28 40.94 -0.03 8.47
C GLN A 28 39.59 0.49 8.95
N PHE A 29 38.54 -0.32 8.80
CA PHE A 29 37.23 -0.01 9.35
C PHE A 29 37.18 -0.39 10.81
N VAL A 30 36.67 0.50 11.67
CA VAL A 30 36.59 0.27 13.11
C VAL A 30 35.21 0.63 13.66
N ILE A 31 34.68 -0.19 14.56
CA ILE A 31 33.48 0.11 15.34
C ILE A 31 33.86 0.34 16.79
N ALA A 32 33.19 1.26 17.46
CA ALA A 32 33.28 1.39 18.92
C ALA A 32 32.57 0.20 19.58
N ALA A 33 33.33 -0.73 20.15
CA ALA A 33 32.78 -1.78 20.98
C ALA A 33 32.67 -1.26 22.42
N ALA A 34 31.47 -1.31 22.99
CA ALA A 34 31.29 -1.15 24.42
C ALA A 34 31.74 -2.44 25.10
N VAL A 35 32.92 -2.43 25.72
CA VAL A 35 33.32 -3.51 26.62
C VAL A 35 32.60 -3.24 27.94
N ALA A 36 31.61 -4.08 28.25
CA ALA A 36 31.00 -4.08 29.57
C ALA A 36 32.03 -4.64 30.56
N ASP A 37 32.78 -3.75 31.20
CA ASP A 37 33.67 -4.14 32.29
C ASP A 37 32.79 -4.45 33.51
N SER A 38 32.89 -5.68 34.03
CA SER A 38 31.84 -6.24 34.90
C SER A 38 31.81 -5.64 36.31
N ASP A 39 32.82 -4.87 36.73
CA ASP A 39 32.97 -4.47 38.14
C ASP A 39 33.14 -2.97 38.43
N ASP A 40 33.32 -2.09 37.43
CA ASP A 40 33.50 -0.66 37.69
C ASP A 40 32.58 0.20 36.81
N ARG A 41 31.44 0.62 37.40
CA ARG A 41 30.40 1.43 36.75
C ARG A 41 30.88 2.82 36.30
N SER A 42 32.12 3.21 36.55
CA SER A 42 32.57 4.59 36.37
C SER A 42 33.42 4.87 35.13
N LYS A 43 33.98 3.85 34.43
CA LYS A 43 34.86 4.08 33.26
C LYS A 43 34.66 3.07 32.13
N THR A 44 33.76 3.37 31.20
CA THR A 44 33.67 2.61 29.94
C THR A 44 34.84 2.96 29.03
N ARG A 45 35.88 2.10 29.02
CA ARG A 45 36.96 2.18 28.03
C ARG A 45 36.41 1.80 26.66
N ARG A 46 36.38 2.75 25.72
CA ARG A 46 36.00 2.46 24.32
C ARG A 46 37.11 1.67 23.65
N VAL A 47 36.89 0.38 23.43
CA VAL A 47 37.77 -0.46 22.62
C VAL A 47 37.25 -0.41 21.19
N HIS A 48 38.13 -0.15 20.24
CA HIS A 48 37.78 -0.21 18.82
C HIS A 48 38.01 -1.62 18.29
N ARG A 49 36.96 -2.23 17.72
CA ARG A 49 37.05 -3.52 17.04
C ARG A 49 37.23 -3.26 15.54
N THR A 50 38.24 -3.90 14.94
CA THR A 50 38.44 -3.89 13.49
C THR A 50 37.38 -4.73 12.79
N LEU A 51 36.86 -4.23 11.67
CA LEU A 51 35.93 -4.93 10.80
C LEU A 51 36.54 -5.27 9.46
N GLY A 52 36.32 -6.52 9.04
CA GLY A 52 36.74 -7.04 7.74
C GLY A 52 38.25 -6.94 7.48
N ASP A 53 38.62 -7.21 6.23
CA ASP A 53 39.99 -7.11 5.76
C ASP A 53 40.40 -5.66 5.52
N VAL A 54 41.66 -5.34 5.78
CA VAL A 54 42.19 -3.99 5.52
C VAL A 54 42.12 -3.70 4.02
N LEU A 55 41.59 -2.53 3.66
CA LEU A 55 41.42 -2.14 2.27
C LEU A 55 42.67 -1.36 1.79
N PRO A 56 43.42 -1.83 0.78
CA PRO A 56 44.53 -1.07 0.22
C PRO A 56 44.03 0.20 -0.47
N GLY A 57 44.76 1.30 -0.31
CA GLY A 57 44.41 2.59 -0.86
C GLY A 57 45.60 3.37 -1.42
N HIS A 58 45.29 4.40 -2.19
CA HIS A 58 46.24 5.31 -2.82
C HIS A 58 46.01 6.71 -2.28
N MET A 59 46.94 7.24 -1.48
CA MET A 59 46.82 8.52 -0.78
C MET A 59 46.45 9.65 -1.74
N PHE A 60 47.10 9.69 -2.91
CA PHE A 60 46.80 10.69 -3.95
C PHE A 60 45.31 10.68 -4.33
N VAL A 61 44.75 9.52 -4.69
CA VAL A 61 43.33 9.41 -5.10
C VAL A 61 42.39 9.79 -3.94
N LEU A 62 42.67 9.28 -2.75
CA LEU A 62 41.82 9.50 -1.58
C LEU A 62 41.81 10.97 -1.14
N CYS A 63 42.96 11.64 -1.14
CA CYS A 63 43.07 13.04 -0.72
C CYS A 63 42.47 14.00 -1.74
N GLU A 64 42.63 13.72 -3.04
CA GLU A 64 42.01 14.53 -4.09
C GLU A 64 40.48 14.36 -4.10
N ALA A 65 39.97 13.17 -3.77
CA ALA A 65 38.53 12.90 -3.78
C ALA A 65 37.80 13.28 -2.48
N SER A 66 38.52 13.48 -1.36
CA SER A 66 37.92 13.65 -0.04
C SER A 66 38.72 14.55 0.88
N GLU A 67 38.06 15.60 1.36
CA GLU A 67 38.60 16.52 2.36
C GLU A 67 38.92 15.81 3.68
N TRP A 68 38.16 14.76 4.02
CA TRP A 68 38.39 14.01 5.25
C TRP A 68 39.74 13.29 5.19
N PHE A 69 40.03 12.57 4.12
CA PHE A 69 41.32 11.89 3.95
C PHE A 69 42.46 12.90 3.91
N GLN A 70 42.29 14.01 3.17
CA GLN A 70 43.27 15.10 3.12
C GLN A 70 43.61 15.64 4.52
N ALA A 71 42.59 15.90 5.35
CA ALA A 71 42.78 16.35 6.72
C ALA A 71 43.43 15.30 7.63
N GLN A 72 43.18 14.01 7.38
CA GLN A 72 43.77 12.92 8.15
C GLN A 72 45.23 12.62 7.78
N VAL A 73 45.70 12.98 6.58
CA VAL A 73 47.08 12.66 6.15
C VAL A 73 48.14 13.22 7.09
N SER A 74 47.96 14.45 7.59
CA SER A 74 48.92 15.06 8.53
C SER A 74 48.92 14.38 9.91
N LEU A 75 47.88 13.62 10.21
CA LEU A 75 47.71 12.89 11.47
C LEU A 75 48.05 11.40 11.34
N LEU A 76 48.41 10.95 10.13
CA LEU A 76 48.69 9.54 9.88
C LEU A 76 49.94 9.08 10.65
N PRO A 77 49.86 7.91 11.31
CA PRO A 77 51.03 7.27 11.88
C PRO A 77 51.98 6.74 10.78
N VAL A 78 53.17 6.30 11.19
CA VAL A 78 54.24 5.83 10.28
C VAL A 78 53.78 4.66 9.40
N ASP A 79 52.85 3.84 9.89
CA ASP A 79 52.23 2.71 9.18
C ASP A 79 51.15 3.15 8.17
N LYS A 80 50.82 4.44 8.09
CA LYS A 80 49.89 5.05 7.11
C LYS A 80 48.52 4.36 7.05
N VAL A 81 47.98 4.01 8.23
CA VAL A 81 46.65 3.38 8.34
C VAL A 81 45.59 4.43 8.65
N PHE A 82 44.67 4.67 7.71
CA PHE A 82 43.44 5.43 7.96
C PHE A 82 42.46 4.57 8.74
N ARG A 83 41.98 5.06 9.88
CA ARG A 83 40.95 4.38 10.68
C ARG A 83 39.59 5.04 10.45
N VAL A 84 38.75 4.41 9.62
CA VAL A 84 37.40 4.88 9.32
C VAL A 84 36.44 4.33 10.38
N ARG A 85 35.83 5.21 11.16
CA ARG A 85 34.86 4.83 12.19
C ARG A 85 33.50 4.58 11.55
N LEU A 86 32.93 3.42 11.82
CA LEU A 86 31.59 3.02 11.39
C LEU A 86 30.67 2.89 12.60
N ASP A 87 29.37 3.07 12.38
CA ASP A 87 28.36 2.95 13.44
C ASP A 87 27.87 1.51 13.59
N SER A 88 27.87 0.74 12.50
CA SER A 88 27.40 -0.65 12.48
C SER A 88 28.21 -1.51 11.50
N GLU A 89 28.21 -2.82 11.71
CA GLU A 89 28.92 -3.77 10.84
C GLU A 89 28.34 -3.79 9.42
N ALA A 90 27.02 -3.55 9.32
CA ALA A 90 26.32 -3.39 8.05
C ALA A 90 26.80 -2.18 7.22
N ASP A 91 27.50 -1.21 7.82
CA ASP A 91 28.04 -0.06 7.10
C ASP A 91 29.35 -0.36 6.37
N GLU A 92 30.02 -1.48 6.65
CA GLU A 92 31.33 -1.79 6.05
C GLU A 92 31.26 -1.85 4.53
N GLN A 93 30.27 -2.56 3.98
CA GLN A 93 30.09 -2.69 2.54
C GLN A 93 29.79 -1.34 1.88
N ALA A 94 28.97 -0.51 2.53
CA ALA A 94 28.64 0.83 2.05
C ALA A 94 29.87 1.77 2.13
N ALA A 95 30.72 1.63 3.14
CA ALA A 95 31.96 2.38 3.26
C ALA A 95 32.96 2.00 2.17
N ARG A 96 33.11 0.70 1.89
CA ARG A 96 33.93 0.20 0.76
C ARG A 96 33.40 0.72 -0.57
N ALA A 97 32.09 0.71 -0.79
CA ALA A 97 31.48 1.28 -1.98
C ALA A 97 31.75 2.78 -2.12
N ALA A 98 31.62 3.56 -1.03
CA ALA A 98 31.93 4.98 -0.99
C ALA A 98 33.41 5.25 -1.30
N ILE A 99 34.34 4.46 -0.75
CA ILE A 99 35.77 4.59 -1.07
C ILE A 99 36.05 4.18 -2.52
N SER A 100 35.39 3.15 -3.03
CA SER A 100 35.51 2.74 -4.45
C SER A 100 34.97 3.83 -5.40
N PHE A 101 34.00 4.64 -4.96
CA PHE A 101 33.55 5.81 -5.71
C PHE A 101 34.69 6.82 -5.95
N CYS A 102 35.64 6.99 -5.02
CA CYS A 102 36.81 7.86 -5.23
C CYS A 102 37.65 7.44 -6.45
N TYR A 103 37.61 6.16 -6.82
CA TYR A 103 38.36 5.61 -7.96
C TYR A 103 37.53 5.57 -9.24
N THR A 104 36.23 5.27 -9.11
CA THR A 104 35.36 4.95 -10.24
C THR A 104 34.44 6.09 -10.65
N GLY A 105 34.13 7.01 -9.73
CA GLY A 105 33.08 8.02 -9.90
C GLY A 105 31.67 7.43 -10.05
N GLN A 106 31.47 6.15 -9.71
CA GLN A 106 30.21 5.42 -9.94
C GLN A 106 29.67 4.79 -8.66
N VAL A 107 28.35 4.84 -8.50
CA VAL A 107 27.64 4.15 -7.41
C VAL A 107 27.52 2.67 -7.77
N SER A 108 28.34 1.82 -7.14
CA SER A 108 28.43 0.38 -7.44
C SER A 108 27.38 -0.49 -6.75
N VAL A 109 26.59 0.09 -5.83
CA VAL A 109 25.54 -0.62 -5.10
C VAL A 109 24.20 -0.53 -5.84
N ASN A 110 23.46 -1.64 -5.89
CA ASN A 110 22.19 -1.77 -6.60
C ASN A 110 20.95 -1.76 -5.68
N HIS A 111 21.13 -1.52 -4.38
CA HIS A 111 20.06 -1.56 -3.39
C HIS A 111 19.91 -0.20 -2.68
N VAL A 112 18.66 0.28 -2.58
CA VAL A 112 18.32 1.57 -1.96
C VAL A 112 18.92 1.72 -0.56
N HIS A 113 18.84 0.67 0.27
CA HIS A 113 19.41 0.70 1.62
C HIS A 113 20.92 0.96 1.61
N HIS A 114 21.66 0.22 0.77
CA HIS A 114 23.11 0.40 0.64
C HIS A 114 23.47 1.76 0.04
N VAL A 115 22.68 2.29 -0.89
CA VAL A 115 22.89 3.65 -1.45
C VAL A 115 22.66 4.72 -0.38
N MET A 116 21.65 4.56 0.48
CA MET A 116 21.39 5.46 1.60
C MET A 116 22.52 5.43 2.63
N GLN A 117 23.04 4.24 2.96
CA GLN A 117 24.23 4.10 3.83
C GLN A 117 25.47 4.70 3.17
N MET A 118 25.70 4.42 1.89
CA MET A 118 26.82 4.96 1.12
C MET A 118 26.77 6.48 1.09
N ARG A 119 25.59 7.08 0.85
CA ARG A 119 25.36 8.53 0.91
C ARG A 119 25.76 9.10 2.27
N ARG A 120 25.30 8.48 3.36
CA ARG A 120 25.60 8.90 4.74
C ARG A 120 27.10 8.86 5.02
N ILE A 121 27.75 7.73 4.70
CA ILE A 121 29.19 7.54 4.92
C ILE A 121 30.00 8.50 4.04
N ALA A 122 29.61 8.69 2.78
CA ALA A 122 30.25 9.64 1.89
C ALA A 122 30.13 11.08 2.38
N GLY A 123 29.00 11.46 2.99
CA GLY A 123 28.83 12.74 3.67
C GLY A 123 29.78 12.91 4.85
N THR A 124 29.90 11.89 5.71
CA THR A 124 30.85 11.87 6.85
C THR A 124 32.30 11.96 6.38
N LEU A 125 32.65 11.22 5.34
CA LEU A 125 33.99 11.23 4.73
C LEU A 125 34.20 12.39 3.76
N ARG A 126 33.21 13.26 3.56
CA ARG A 126 33.27 14.40 2.63
C ARG A 126 33.83 14.03 1.24
N ILE A 127 33.35 12.93 0.67
CA ILE A 127 33.77 12.49 -0.66
C ILE A 127 33.05 13.35 -1.71
N ALA A 128 33.82 14.09 -2.49
CA ALA A 128 33.30 15.03 -3.47
C ALA A 128 32.43 14.31 -4.52
N GLY A 129 31.24 14.86 -4.79
CA GLY A 129 30.29 14.35 -5.79
C GLY A 129 29.59 13.03 -5.45
N CYS A 130 30.04 12.27 -4.44
CA CYS A 130 29.46 10.97 -4.11
C CYS A 130 28.02 11.09 -3.56
N VAL A 131 27.76 12.08 -2.69
CA VAL A 131 26.41 12.33 -2.16
C VAL A 131 25.44 12.69 -3.28
N ASP A 132 25.85 13.58 -4.18
CA ASP A 132 25.02 14.02 -5.32
C ASP A 132 24.78 12.86 -6.30
N ALA A 133 25.77 11.97 -6.51
CA ALA A 133 25.62 10.77 -7.33
C ALA A 133 24.65 9.74 -6.70
N CYS A 134 24.71 9.54 -5.38
CA CYS A 134 23.72 8.72 -4.66
C CYS A 134 22.31 9.31 -4.77
N ASP A 135 22.15 10.63 -4.63
CA ASP A 135 20.86 11.31 -4.75
C ASP A 135 20.31 11.20 -6.18
N ALA A 136 21.14 11.37 -7.20
CA ALA A 136 20.76 11.17 -8.60
C ALA A 136 20.33 9.71 -8.88
N TRP A 137 21.05 8.74 -8.32
CA TRP A 137 20.68 7.32 -8.43
C TRP A 137 19.33 7.03 -7.77
N LEU A 138 19.09 7.56 -6.57
CA LEU A 138 17.83 7.40 -5.84
C LEU A 138 16.67 8.04 -6.60
N LEU A 139 16.85 9.26 -7.13
CA LEU A 139 15.85 9.94 -7.95
C LEU A 139 15.51 9.14 -9.20
N ALA A 140 16.53 8.61 -9.89
CA ALA A 140 16.31 7.79 -11.08
C ALA A 140 15.48 6.54 -10.76
N ARG A 141 15.72 5.90 -9.60
CA ARG A 141 14.96 4.73 -9.15
C ARG A 141 13.54 5.06 -8.69
N LEU A 142 13.36 6.12 -7.91
CA LEU A 142 12.04 6.52 -7.40
C LEU A 142 11.12 7.01 -8.53
N ARG A 143 11.68 7.63 -9.58
CA ARG A 143 10.92 8.11 -10.75
C ARG A 143 10.61 7.03 -11.78
N GLN A 144 11.10 5.79 -11.62
CA GLN A 144 10.75 4.71 -12.54
C GLN A 144 9.23 4.56 -12.66
N PRO A 145 8.68 4.46 -13.87
CA PRO A 145 7.24 4.37 -14.06
C PRO A 145 6.66 3.11 -13.41
N LYS A 146 5.36 3.15 -13.08
CA LYS A 146 4.62 2.01 -12.55
C LYS A 146 4.79 0.80 -13.47
N VAL A 147 5.34 -0.29 -12.92
CA VAL A 147 5.44 -1.58 -13.62
C VAL A 147 4.10 -2.34 -13.59
N HIS A 148 3.03 -1.73 -13.05
CA HIS A 148 1.72 -2.36 -12.85
C HIS A 148 1.12 -3.01 -14.11
N ALA A 149 1.40 -2.53 -15.32
CA ALA A 149 0.92 -3.18 -16.54
C ALA A 149 1.49 -4.60 -16.71
N ALA A 150 2.77 -4.79 -16.39
CA ALA A 150 3.41 -6.11 -16.44
C ALA A 150 2.91 -7.01 -15.29
N TRP A 151 2.59 -6.41 -14.13
CA TRP A 151 2.04 -7.14 -12.99
C TRP A 151 0.61 -7.58 -13.24
N ALA A 152 -0.29 -6.70 -13.69
CA ALA A 152 -1.67 -7.06 -13.99
C ALA A 152 -1.76 -8.20 -15.02
N ALA A 153 -0.87 -8.18 -16.03
CA ALA A 153 -0.73 -9.29 -16.98
C ALA A 153 -0.27 -10.59 -16.28
N ALA A 154 0.64 -10.51 -15.32
CA ALA A 154 1.15 -11.67 -14.60
C ALA A 154 0.17 -12.22 -13.54
N GLU A 155 -0.63 -11.35 -12.92
CA GLU A 155 -1.69 -11.72 -11.97
C GLU A 155 -2.87 -12.39 -12.70
N ALA A 156 -3.19 -11.95 -13.93
CA ALA A 156 -4.16 -12.64 -14.79
C ALA A 156 -3.74 -14.07 -15.16
N VAL A 157 -2.43 -14.34 -15.28
CA VAL A 157 -1.90 -15.68 -15.59
C VAL A 157 -1.83 -16.57 -14.34
N ALA A 158 -1.73 -16.00 -13.13
CA ALA A 158 -1.59 -16.74 -11.89
C ALA A 158 -2.90 -17.33 -11.33
N VAL A 159 -4.04 -17.10 -11.98
CA VAL A 159 -5.37 -17.56 -11.53
C VAL A 159 -5.53 -19.09 -11.62
N ASP A 160 -4.68 -19.78 -12.39
CA ASP A 160 -4.75 -21.24 -12.62
C ASP A 160 -4.14 -22.11 -11.50
N GLY A 161 -4.11 -21.63 -10.25
CA GLY A 161 -3.82 -22.46 -9.07
C GLY A 161 -2.37 -22.93 -8.91
N VAL A 162 -1.42 -22.42 -9.70
CA VAL A 162 0.00 -22.72 -9.51
C VAL A 162 0.53 -21.99 -8.28
N PHE A 163 0.95 -22.75 -7.26
CA PHE A 163 1.51 -22.21 -6.03
C PHE A 163 2.77 -21.36 -6.30
N PHE A 164 2.76 -20.14 -5.76
CA PHE A 164 3.75 -19.07 -5.99
C PHE A 164 5.21 -19.38 -5.60
N ARG A 165 5.51 -20.53 -5.00
CA ARG A 165 6.85 -20.80 -4.47
C ARG A 165 7.92 -20.99 -5.55
N ASP A 166 7.55 -21.37 -6.76
CA ASP A 166 8.50 -21.76 -7.82
C ASP A 166 8.55 -20.80 -9.02
N LEU A 167 7.85 -19.66 -8.98
CA LEU A 167 7.87 -18.71 -10.08
C LEU A 167 9.04 -17.71 -9.96
N PRO A 168 9.65 -17.26 -11.09
CA PRO A 168 10.68 -16.21 -11.16
C PRO A 168 10.21 -14.82 -10.68
N PHE A 169 9.02 -14.75 -10.08
CA PHE A 169 8.39 -13.56 -9.51
C PHE A 169 9.20 -12.91 -8.39
N HIS A 170 10.01 -13.67 -7.64
CA HIS A 170 10.75 -13.09 -6.52
C HIS A 170 11.73 -11.98 -6.97
N GLU A 171 12.39 -12.17 -8.12
CA GLU A 171 13.35 -11.18 -8.62
C GLU A 171 12.65 -9.95 -9.22
N ALA A 172 11.58 -10.16 -9.99
CA ALA A 172 10.75 -9.06 -10.50
C ALA A 172 10.09 -8.24 -9.38
N LEU A 173 9.63 -8.92 -8.32
CA LEU A 173 9.08 -8.27 -7.13
C LEU A 173 10.16 -7.46 -6.40
N LEU A 174 11.36 -8.02 -6.23
CA LEU A 174 12.49 -7.32 -5.62
C LEU A 174 12.92 -6.07 -6.40
N GLN A 175 12.69 -6.05 -7.72
CA GLN A 175 12.96 -4.90 -8.59
C GLN A 175 11.77 -3.93 -8.71
N SER A 176 10.64 -4.22 -8.07
CA SER A 176 9.45 -3.36 -8.09
C SER A 176 9.73 -1.98 -7.48
N ALA A 177 9.12 -0.95 -8.07
CA ALA A 177 9.08 0.40 -7.51
C ALA A 177 8.50 0.40 -6.09
N ALA A 178 7.54 -0.47 -5.79
CA ALA A 178 6.95 -0.60 -4.45
C ALA A 178 7.97 -1.04 -3.40
N ILE A 179 8.82 -2.03 -3.71
CA ILE A 179 9.89 -2.49 -2.80
C ILE A 179 10.96 -1.42 -2.64
N THR A 180 11.27 -0.68 -3.71
CA THR A 180 12.19 0.47 -3.67
C THR A 180 11.70 1.53 -2.68
N VAL A 181 10.41 1.89 -2.76
CA VAL A 181 9.76 2.84 -1.83
C VAL A 181 9.77 2.33 -0.39
N ILE A 182 9.39 1.07 -0.17
CA ILE A 182 9.41 0.47 1.17
C ILE A 182 10.80 0.56 1.77
N ARG A 183 11.82 0.09 1.05
CA ARG A 183 13.21 0.11 1.52
C ARG A 183 13.71 1.52 1.81
N PHE A 184 13.30 2.51 1.02
CA PHE A 184 13.62 3.91 1.27
C PHE A 184 13.08 4.37 2.63
N PHE A 185 11.81 4.10 2.91
CA PHE A 185 11.17 4.52 4.16
C PHE A 185 11.48 3.62 5.37
N SER A 186 12.04 2.43 5.16
CA SER A 186 12.56 1.58 6.24
C SER A 186 13.90 2.08 6.79
N PHE A 187 14.58 2.99 6.09
CA PHE A 187 15.84 3.57 6.57
C PHE A 187 15.59 4.48 7.78
N ARG A 188 16.16 4.15 8.94
CA ARG A 188 15.90 4.86 10.20
C ARG A 188 16.47 6.27 10.22
N ASP A 189 17.62 6.46 9.58
CA ASP A 189 18.40 7.70 9.64
C ASP A 189 18.19 8.54 8.38
N LEU A 190 16.92 8.75 7.99
CA LEU A 190 16.62 9.67 6.90
C LEU A 190 17.15 11.08 7.25
N PRO A 191 17.89 11.73 6.33
CA PRO A 191 18.35 13.10 6.54
C PRO A 191 17.20 14.01 6.97
N GLY A 192 17.45 14.83 7.99
CA GLY A 192 16.46 15.78 8.49
C GLY A 192 16.08 16.84 7.44
N PRO A 193 15.01 17.61 7.67
CA PRO A 193 14.50 18.61 6.72
C PRO A 193 15.50 19.75 6.42
N GLY A 194 16.58 19.88 7.20
CA GLY A 194 17.65 20.85 6.95
C GLY A 194 18.61 20.49 5.81
N ASP A 195 18.61 19.24 5.34
CA ASP A 195 19.41 18.85 4.16
C ASP A 195 18.66 19.25 2.88
N VAL A 196 18.86 20.50 2.46
CA VAL A 196 18.20 21.11 1.28
C VAL A 196 18.38 20.26 0.01
N LYS A 197 19.53 19.59 -0.14
CA LYS A 197 19.78 18.72 -1.31
C LYS A 197 18.90 17.48 -1.28
N PHE A 198 18.70 16.90 -0.10
CA PHE A 198 17.90 15.68 0.06
C PHE A 198 16.38 15.91 -0.01
N VAL A 199 15.91 17.15 0.15
CA VAL A 199 14.47 17.50 0.04
C VAL A 199 13.88 17.02 -1.29
N THR A 200 14.63 17.12 -2.39
CA THR A 200 14.17 16.66 -3.71
C THR A 200 13.98 15.14 -3.75
N VAL A 201 14.88 14.38 -3.11
CA VAL A 201 14.77 12.92 -3.00
C VAL A 201 13.58 12.54 -2.14
N GLN A 202 13.36 13.22 -1.01
CA GLN A 202 12.19 12.98 -0.16
C GLN A 202 10.88 13.29 -0.86
N ALA A 203 10.81 14.38 -1.63
CA ALA A 203 9.64 14.73 -2.42
C ALA A 203 9.33 13.64 -3.46
N ALA A 204 10.35 13.20 -4.20
CA ALA A 204 10.21 12.10 -5.15
C ALA A 204 9.82 10.77 -4.48
N ALA A 205 10.32 10.50 -3.26
CA ALA A 205 9.94 9.31 -2.50
C ALA A 205 8.48 9.36 -2.04
N ARG A 206 7.99 10.53 -1.62
CA ARG A 206 6.57 10.74 -1.29
C ARG A 206 5.67 10.58 -2.52
N GLU A 207 6.09 11.14 -3.65
CA GLU A 207 5.38 10.98 -4.92
C GLU A 207 5.35 9.50 -5.34
N ALA A 208 6.47 8.79 -5.26
CA ALA A 208 6.53 7.36 -5.54
C ALA A 208 5.66 6.54 -4.56
N LEU A 209 5.63 6.89 -3.27
CA LEU A 209 4.74 6.28 -2.29
C LEU A 209 3.27 6.44 -2.65
N LEU A 210 2.84 7.66 -2.99
CA LEU A 210 1.47 7.93 -3.44
C LEU A 210 1.17 7.29 -4.79
N ARG A 211 2.17 7.20 -5.67
CA ARG A 211 2.02 6.50 -6.92
C ARG A 211 1.73 5.03 -6.65
N GLU A 212 2.59 4.31 -5.93
CA GLU A 212 2.44 2.85 -5.73
C GLU A 212 1.31 2.47 -4.76
N PHE A 213 1.11 3.22 -3.67
CA PHE A 213 0.18 2.89 -2.59
C PHE A 213 -0.96 3.91 -2.38
N GLY A 214 -0.98 4.99 -3.15
CA GLY A 214 -1.95 6.07 -2.97
C GLY A 214 -3.34 5.81 -3.52
N ASP A 215 -3.61 4.63 -4.08
CA ASP A 215 -4.95 4.21 -4.51
C ASP A 215 -5.41 3.08 -3.57
N VAL A 216 -6.10 3.45 -2.50
CA VAL A 216 -6.44 2.54 -1.39
C VAL A 216 -7.25 1.33 -1.89
N PRO A 217 -8.29 1.48 -2.73
CA PRO A 217 -9.00 0.33 -3.25
C PRO A 217 -8.12 -0.58 -4.11
N VAL A 218 -7.19 -0.05 -4.91
CA VAL A 218 -6.23 -0.89 -5.65
C VAL A 218 -5.31 -1.66 -4.69
N VAL A 219 -4.81 -1.00 -3.64
CA VAL A 219 -3.95 -1.62 -2.62
C VAL A 219 -4.69 -2.74 -1.89
N LEU A 220 -5.95 -2.51 -1.47
CA LEU A 220 -6.76 -3.50 -0.75
C LEU A 220 -7.23 -4.67 -1.61
N ASN A 221 -7.28 -4.51 -2.93
CA ASN A 221 -7.80 -5.56 -3.81
C ASN A 221 -6.72 -6.28 -4.62
N SER A 222 -5.52 -5.70 -4.77
CA SER A 222 -4.38 -6.41 -5.33
C SER A 222 -3.73 -7.31 -4.28
N ARG A 223 -3.60 -8.61 -4.57
CA ARG A 223 -3.05 -9.59 -3.62
C ARG A 223 -1.61 -9.24 -3.25
N ILE A 224 -0.78 -8.93 -4.24
CA ILE A 224 0.62 -8.63 -4.01
C ILE A 224 0.79 -7.27 -3.29
N LEU A 225 0.02 -6.22 -3.63
CA LEU A 225 0.10 -4.95 -2.88
C LEU A 225 -0.33 -5.13 -1.43
N ARG A 226 -1.39 -5.91 -1.16
CA ARG A 226 -1.78 -6.29 0.20
C ARG A 226 -0.69 -7.04 0.95
N MET A 227 0.05 -7.93 0.30
CA MET A 227 1.17 -8.65 0.92
C MET A 227 2.36 -7.73 1.23
N VAL A 228 2.61 -6.75 0.37
CA VAL A 228 3.78 -5.89 0.44
C VAL A 228 3.53 -4.65 1.31
N MET A 229 2.30 -4.16 1.39
CA MET A 229 1.90 -2.99 2.18
C MET A 229 2.26 -3.10 3.69
N PRO A 230 2.12 -4.25 4.38
CA PRO A 230 2.57 -4.40 5.77
C PRO A 230 4.04 -4.07 6.00
N ALA A 231 4.89 -4.19 4.99
CA ALA A 231 6.31 -3.85 5.10
C ALA A 231 6.57 -2.32 5.07
N LEU A 232 5.56 -1.50 4.78
CA LEU A 232 5.67 -0.05 4.92
C LEU A 232 6.03 0.30 6.36
N SER A 233 7.03 1.17 6.52
CA SER A 233 7.38 1.69 7.84
C SER A 233 6.25 2.56 8.40
N PRO A 234 6.19 2.78 9.72
CA PRO A 234 5.20 3.68 10.30
C PRO A 234 5.28 5.10 9.74
N LEU A 235 6.49 5.55 9.37
CA LEU A 235 6.70 6.85 8.73
C LEU A 235 6.09 6.91 7.32
N ALA A 236 6.27 5.86 6.51
CA ALA A 236 5.60 5.76 5.21
C ALA A 236 4.08 5.76 5.37
N MET A 237 3.54 4.96 6.29
CA MET A 237 2.09 4.92 6.53
C MET A 237 1.56 6.28 7.00
N HIS A 238 2.31 6.99 7.84
CA HIS A 238 1.95 8.35 8.26
C HIS A 238 1.91 9.34 7.08
N MET A 239 2.93 9.31 6.20
CA MET A 239 2.96 10.17 5.01
C MET A 239 1.85 9.83 4.02
N LEU A 240 1.53 8.54 3.85
CA LEU A 240 0.47 8.07 2.98
C LEU A 240 -0.90 8.55 3.47
N LEU A 241 -1.24 8.27 4.74
CA LEU A 241 -2.52 8.63 5.35
C LEU A 241 -2.70 10.13 5.57
N GLY A 242 -1.61 10.85 5.80
CA GLY A 242 -1.61 12.30 5.98
C GLY A 242 -1.74 13.08 4.66
N SER A 243 -1.64 12.41 3.51
CA SER A 243 -1.72 13.06 2.20
C SER A 243 -3.18 13.27 1.76
N ASP A 244 -3.49 14.48 1.31
CA ASP A 244 -4.75 14.79 0.61
C ASP A 244 -4.81 14.19 -0.80
N ALA A 245 -3.67 13.79 -1.36
CA ALA A 245 -3.57 13.11 -2.65
C ALA A 245 -3.83 11.60 -2.55
N LEU A 246 -4.08 11.07 -1.35
CA LEU A 246 -4.50 9.67 -1.16
C LEU A 246 -5.88 9.48 -1.79
N ARG A 247 -5.92 8.73 -2.89
CA ARG A 247 -7.14 8.37 -3.60
C ARG A 247 -7.84 7.24 -2.86
N THR A 248 -9.12 7.44 -2.63
CA THR A 248 -9.98 6.46 -1.98
C THR A 248 -11.40 6.59 -2.51
N ASP A 249 -12.20 5.54 -2.36
CA ASP A 249 -13.65 5.56 -2.61
C ASP A 249 -14.43 6.01 -1.38
N SER A 250 -13.95 5.70 -0.18
CA SER A 250 -14.49 6.20 1.08
C SER A 250 -13.43 6.16 2.19
N GLU A 251 -13.63 6.94 3.25
CA GLU A 251 -12.72 6.88 4.40
C GLU A 251 -12.78 5.51 5.11
N ASP A 252 -13.83 4.71 4.87
CA ASP A 252 -13.92 3.34 5.39
C ASP A 252 -12.78 2.47 4.85
N SER A 253 -12.45 2.61 3.57
CA SER A 253 -11.38 1.88 2.91
C SER A 253 -10.01 2.28 3.49
N VAL A 254 -9.85 3.56 3.81
CA VAL A 254 -8.64 4.07 4.47
C VAL A 254 -8.50 3.50 5.88
N LEU A 255 -9.60 3.44 6.63
CA LEU A 255 -9.65 2.77 7.94
C LEU A 255 -9.28 1.29 7.81
N MET A 256 -9.87 0.57 6.85
CA MET A 256 -9.56 -0.86 6.60
C MET A 256 -8.09 -1.08 6.27
N MET A 257 -7.49 -0.24 5.42
CA MET A 257 -6.07 -0.30 5.08
C MET A 257 -5.18 -0.14 6.32
N LEU A 258 -5.49 0.84 7.18
CA LEU A 258 -4.74 1.06 8.41
C LEU A 258 -4.93 -0.07 9.42
N VAL A 259 -6.16 -0.55 9.63
CA VAL A 259 -6.45 -1.67 10.55
C VAL A 259 -5.69 -2.92 10.12
N PHE A 260 -5.71 -3.25 8.82
CA PHE A 260 -4.95 -4.38 8.28
C PHE A 260 -3.45 -4.20 8.54
N TRP A 261 -2.89 -3.01 8.25
CA TRP A 261 -1.46 -2.74 8.50
C TRP A 261 -1.09 -2.85 9.98
N LEU A 262 -1.93 -2.30 10.88
CA LEU A 262 -1.73 -2.34 12.33
C LEU A 262 -1.75 -3.76 12.87
N LYS A 263 -2.63 -4.62 12.34
CA LYS A 263 -2.73 -6.02 12.78
C LYS A 263 -1.45 -6.80 12.49
N VAL A 264 -0.86 -6.59 11.30
CA VAL A 264 0.41 -7.23 10.94
C VAL A 264 1.59 -6.62 11.71
N ASN A 265 1.51 -5.34 12.08
CA ASN A 265 2.60 -4.60 12.74
C ASN A 265 2.37 -4.37 14.24
N GLU A 266 1.53 -5.17 14.88
CA GLU A 266 1.06 -4.94 16.25
C GLU A 266 2.22 -4.81 17.25
N GLY A 267 3.21 -5.70 17.15
CA GLY A 267 4.40 -5.72 18.01
C GLY A 267 5.53 -4.77 17.59
N ALA A 268 5.54 -4.30 16.34
CA ALA A 268 6.58 -3.40 15.82
C ALA A 268 6.20 -1.92 15.94
N CYS A 269 4.89 -1.61 15.95
CA CYS A 269 4.39 -0.25 16.01
C CYS A 269 4.31 0.24 17.46
N GLN A 270 5.13 1.23 17.81
CA GLN A 270 5.11 1.88 19.12
C GLN A 270 3.75 2.54 19.41
N PRO A 271 3.28 2.57 20.67
CA PRO A 271 1.96 3.12 21.03
C PRO A 271 1.74 4.57 20.58
N ASP A 272 2.73 5.44 20.76
CA ASP A 272 2.63 6.85 20.35
C ASP A 272 2.48 6.99 18.83
N THR A 273 3.23 6.20 18.08
CA THR A 273 3.17 6.18 16.62
C THR A 273 1.82 5.65 16.14
N ARG A 274 1.30 4.61 16.79
CA ARG A 274 -0.03 4.05 16.54
C ARG A 274 -1.13 5.09 16.75
N HIS A 275 -1.12 5.81 17.87
CA HIS A 275 -2.06 6.91 18.11
C HIS A 275 -1.97 7.98 17.02
N ARG A 276 -0.74 8.39 16.65
CA ARG A 276 -0.54 9.38 15.57
C ARG A 276 -1.12 8.89 14.24
N LEU A 277 -0.96 7.61 13.90
CA LEU A 277 -1.53 7.03 12.68
C LEU A 277 -3.06 6.99 12.73
N CYS A 278 -3.64 6.51 13.82
CA CYS A 278 -5.10 6.42 13.98
C CYS A 278 -5.76 7.80 13.88
N ARG A 279 -5.08 8.85 14.36
CA ARG A 279 -5.51 10.25 14.27
C ARG A 279 -5.55 10.83 12.87
N LEU A 280 -4.98 10.15 11.86
CA LEU A 280 -5.01 10.61 10.47
C LEU A 280 -6.28 10.22 9.71
N ILE A 281 -7.11 9.32 10.27
CA ILE A 281 -8.37 8.89 9.65
C ILE A 281 -9.45 9.93 9.90
N ARG A 282 -10.25 10.28 8.89
CA ARG A 282 -11.37 11.22 9.04
C ARG A 282 -12.61 10.50 9.52
N LEU A 283 -12.62 10.12 10.79
CA LEU A 283 -13.64 9.23 11.35
C LEU A 283 -15.08 9.72 11.16
N VAL A 284 -15.32 11.04 11.14
CA VAL A 284 -16.64 11.61 10.87
C VAL A 284 -17.14 11.36 9.43
N GLN A 285 -16.22 11.13 8.48
CA GLN A 285 -16.53 10.77 7.09
C GLN A 285 -16.85 9.27 6.90
N LEU A 286 -16.75 8.46 7.95
CA LEU A 286 -17.10 7.04 7.86
C LEU A 286 -18.60 6.87 7.63
N ARG A 287 -18.97 5.79 6.95
CA ARG A 287 -20.38 5.45 6.75
C ARG A 287 -20.99 4.88 8.02
N HIS A 288 -22.31 4.94 8.11
CA HIS A 288 -23.05 4.53 9.30
C HIS A 288 -22.79 3.08 9.71
N VAL A 289 -22.51 2.19 8.76
CA VAL A 289 -22.14 0.79 9.08
C VAL A 289 -20.82 0.75 9.86
N TYR A 290 -19.84 1.53 9.43
CA TYR A 290 -18.55 1.61 10.10
C TYR A 290 -18.63 2.36 11.43
N LEU A 291 -19.38 3.45 11.49
CA LEU A 291 -19.58 4.23 12.72
C LEU A 291 -20.28 3.44 13.82
N ASP A 292 -21.31 2.68 13.47
CA ASP A 292 -22.18 2.05 14.47
C ASP A 292 -21.76 0.61 14.82
N LEU A 293 -20.96 -0.05 13.98
CA LEU A 293 -20.59 -1.46 14.18
C LEU A 293 -19.07 -1.66 14.25
N VAL A 294 -18.32 -1.10 13.30
CA VAL A 294 -16.87 -1.33 13.20
C VAL A 294 -16.11 -0.53 14.25
N LEU A 295 -16.39 0.77 14.40
CA LEU A 295 -15.69 1.61 15.37
C LEU A 295 -15.87 1.14 16.83
N PRO A 296 -17.08 0.79 17.31
CA PRO A 296 -17.24 0.23 18.65
C PRO A 296 -16.48 -1.08 18.83
N ALA A 297 -16.46 -1.95 17.82
CA ALA A 297 -15.71 -3.19 17.88
C ALA A 297 -14.18 -2.94 17.99
N LEU A 298 -13.67 -1.97 17.22
CA LEU A 298 -12.27 -1.56 17.28
C LEU A 298 -11.91 -0.91 18.63
N ALA A 299 -12.78 -0.08 19.20
CA ALA A 299 -12.59 0.49 20.53
C ALA A 299 -12.54 -0.60 21.62
N ALA A 300 -13.50 -1.52 21.59
CA ALA A 300 -13.53 -2.65 22.51
C ALA A 300 -12.31 -3.58 22.35
N GLU A 301 -11.78 -3.76 21.12
CA GLU A 301 -10.51 -4.46 20.90
C GLU A 301 -9.35 -3.73 21.55
N TYR A 302 -9.24 -2.42 21.31
CA TYR A 302 -8.17 -1.59 21.85
C TYR A 302 -8.18 -1.51 23.37
N GLU A 303 -9.35 -1.39 24.01
CA GLU A 303 -9.48 -1.39 25.47
C GLU A 303 -9.07 -2.74 26.09
N ARG A 304 -9.34 -3.84 25.38
CA ARG A 304 -9.02 -5.19 25.86
C ARG A 304 -7.53 -5.52 25.75
N SER A 305 -6.89 -5.17 24.64
CA SER A 305 -5.52 -5.58 24.35
C SER A 305 -4.48 -4.46 24.53
N GLY A 306 -4.90 -3.19 24.56
CA GLY A 306 -4.00 -2.04 24.42
C GLY A 306 -3.34 -1.95 23.03
N THR A 307 -3.80 -2.75 22.07
CA THR A 307 -3.24 -2.89 20.72
C THR A 307 -4.31 -2.71 19.64
N GLY A 308 -3.89 -2.55 18.38
CA GLY A 308 -4.82 -2.32 17.27
C GLY A 308 -5.12 -0.83 17.01
N PHE A 309 -6.38 -0.51 16.66
CA PHE A 309 -6.78 0.86 16.31
C PHE A 309 -7.04 1.68 17.58
N ALA A 310 -6.20 2.68 17.82
CA ALA A 310 -6.15 3.37 19.10
C ALA A 310 -7.26 4.44 19.24
N ILE A 311 -8.44 3.98 19.65
CA ILE A 311 -9.65 4.76 19.93
C ILE A 311 -10.34 4.20 21.18
N ASP A 312 -10.91 5.08 22.01
CA ASP A 312 -11.69 4.69 23.19
C ASP A 312 -13.20 4.83 22.93
N ASP A 313 -14.01 4.15 23.76
CA ASP A 313 -15.47 4.16 23.63
C ASP A 313 -16.09 5.56 23.69
N ALA A 314 -15.50 6.46 24.50
CA ALA A 314 -15.97 7.83 24.63
C ALA A 314 -15.82 8.62 23.32
N ASN A 315 -14.68 8.47 22.64
CA ASN A 315 -14.43 9.06 21.33
C ASN A 315 -15.34 8.47 20.27
N VAL A 316 -15.60 7.15 20.28
CA VAL A 316 -16.55 6.53 19.36
C VAL A 316 -17.94 7.14 19.52
N ALA A 317 -18.46 7.20 20.76
CA ALA A 317 -19.78 7.78 21.02
C ALA A 317 -19.88 9.25 20.57
N TYR A 318 -18.82 10.03 20.83
CA TYR A 318 -18.74 11.43 20.41
C TYR A 318 -18.71 11.58 18.89
N ILE A 319 -17.89 10.81 18.18
CA ILE A 319 -17.77 10.83 16.72
C ILE A 319 -19.07 10.40 16.06
N SER A 320 -19.72 9.35 16.54
CA SER A 320 -21.01 8.89 16.01
C SER A 320 -22.09 9.95 16.20
N LYS A 321 -22.08 10.69 17.31
CA LYS A 321 -22.97 11.85 17.52
C LYS A 321 -22.68 12.97 16.54
N LEU A 322 -21.40 13.34 16.35
CA LEU A 322 -20.99 14.38 15.40
C LEU A 322 -21.37 14.03 13.95
N ALA A 323 -21.12 12.79 13.51
CA ALA A 323 -21.48 12.34 12.18
C ALA A 323 -23.00 12.33 11.95
N LYS A 324 -23.80 12.01 12.98
CA LYS A 324 -25.26 12.10 12.92
C LYS A 324 -25.75 13.54 12.84
N LEU A 325 -25.10 14.47 13.55
CA LEU A 325 -25.40 15.90 13.47
C LEU A 325 -25.07 16.46 12.09
N ALA A 326 -23.87 16.22 11.57
CA ALA A 326 -23.49 16.74 10.26
C ALA A 326 -24.37 16.23 9.12
N ARG A 327 -24.83 14.97 9.17
CA ARG A 327 -25.79 14.46 8.18
C ARG A 327 -27.17 15.12 8.29
N ARG A 328 -27.60 15.46 9.52
CA ARG A 328 -28.83 16.23 9.72
C ARG A 328 -28.66 17.65 9.20
N ASP A 329 -27.50 18.24 9.41
CA ASP A 329 -27.15 19.54 8.87
C ASP A 329 -27.08 19.49 7.34
N ASP A 330 -26.59 18.42 6.71
CA ASP A 330 -26.67 18.23 5.24
C ASP A 330 -28.12 18.06 4.75
N GLU A 331 -28.98 17.37 5.51
CA GLU A 331 -30.41 17.21 5.17
C GLU A 331 -31.16 18.54 5.33
N LEU A 332 -30.85 19.29 6.39
CA LEU A 332 -31.36 20.64 6.60
C LEU A 332 -30.82 21.59 5.55
N ALA A 333 -29.53 21.54 5.22
CA ALA A 333 -28.90 22.32 4.16
C ALA A 333 -29.49 21.98 2.80
N ARG A 334 -29.87 20.72 2.49
CA ARG A 334 -30.60 20.42 1.25
C ARG A 334 -32.00 21.02 1.23
N ARG A 335 -32.70 21.06 2.37
CA ARG A 335 -34.00 21.75 2.51
C ARG A 335 -33.84 23.26 2.47
N ASP A 336 -32.73 23.77 2.98
CA ASP A 336 -32.39 25.18 3.01
C ASP A 336 -31.79 25.63 1.69
N ASP A 337 -31.14 24.80 0.88
CA ASP A 337 -30.68 25.08 -0.50
C ASP A 337 -31.87 25.22 -1.45
N GLU A 338 -32.98 24.50 -1.15
CA GLU A 338 -34.29 24.74 -1.77
C GLU A 338 -34.82 26.15 -1.43
N LEU A 339 -34.47 26.67 -0.25
CA LEU A 339 -34.81 28.02 0.21
C LEU A 339 -33.76 29.08 -0.20
N ALA A 340 -32.47 28.75 -0.28
CA ALA A 340 -31.30 29.62 -0.42
C ALA A 340 -30.88 29.84 -1.88
N ARG A 341 -31.41 29.06 -2.84
CA ARG A 341 -31.54 29.51 -4.24
C ARG A 341 -32.23 30.88 -4.37
N ARG A 342 -32.90 31.38 -3.32
CA ARG A 342 -33.41 32.75 -3.23
C ARG A 342 -32.44 33.77 -2.58
N ASP A 343 -31.41 33.36 -1.85
CA ASP A 343 -30.56 34.23 -1.03
C ASP A 343 -29.06 34.25 -1.43
N ASP A 344 -28.61 33.38 -2.34
CA ASP A 344 -27.22 33.25 -2.84
C ASP A 344 -26.58 34.51 -3.49
N GLU A 345 -27.35 35.58 -3.71
CA GLU A 345 -26.82 36.86 -4.21
C GLU A 345 -26.07 37.65 -3.11
N LEU A 346 -26.33 37.38 -1.82
CA LEU A 346 -25.81 38.17 -0.69
C LEU A 346 -24.56 37.58 -0.02
N ALA A 347 -24.39 36.25 0.01
CA ALA A 347 -23.37 35.59 0.83
C ALA A 347 -21.95 35.54 0.21
N ARG A 348 -21.81 35.77 -1.10
CA ARG A 348 -20.50 35.78 -1.80
C ARG A 348 -19.49 36.78 -1.23
N ARG A 349 -19.93 37.78 -0.45
CA ARG A 349 -19.07 38.80 0.18
C ARG A 349 -18.50 38.42 1.54
N ASP A 350 -19.07 37.46 2.26
CA ASP A 350 -18.63 37.12 3.63
C ASP A 350 -17.69 35.89 3.67
N ASP A 351 -17.70 35.10 2.60
CA ASP A 351 -16.97 33.83 2.44
C ASP A 351 -15.45 34.01 2.29
N GLU A 352 -14.99 35.21 1.94
CA GLU A 352 -13.56 35.51 1.77
C GLU A 352 -12.86 35.86 3.10
N LEU A 353 -13.63 36.31 4.10
CA LEU A 353 -13.13 36.67 5.44
C LEU A 353 -13.03 35.46 6.40
N ALA A 354 -13.88 34.45 6.26
CA ALA A 354 -13.83 33.23 7.09
C ALA A 354 -12.62 32.32 6.77
N ARG A 355 -12.11 32.36 5.53
CA ARG A 355 -11.01 31.50 5.06
C ARG A 355 -9.64 31.89 5.62
N GLN A 356 -9.48 33.08 6.19
CA GLN A 356 -8.20 33.56 6.73
C GLN A 356 -8.01 33.30 8.24
N SER A 357 -9.06 33.01 9.01
CA SER A 357 -8.96 32.89 10.48
C SER A 357 -8.75 31.47 11.05
N LEU A 358 -8.77 30.40 10.24
CA LEU A 358 -8.68 29.01 10.73
C LEU A 358 -7.35 28.28 10.43
N ARG A 359 -6.31 28.99 10.00
CA ARG A 359 -4.95 28.44 9.85
C ARG A 359 -4.16 28.58 11.15
N GLY A 360 -4.42 27.71 12.12
CA GLY A 360 -3.58 27.66 13.31
C GLY A 360 -3.93 26.62 14.36
N SER A 361 -5.11 25.98 14.29
CA SER A 361 -5.43 24.88 15.19
C SER A 361 -5.01 23.55 14.57
N VAL A 362 -4.27 22.75 15.34
CA VAL A 362 -4.00 21.34 15.07
C VAL A 362 -5.32 20.57 15.22
N VAL A 363 -6.26 20.79 14.31
CA VAL A 363 -7.54 20.10 14.32
C VAL A 363 -7.25 18.64 14.00
N CYS A 364 -7.57 17.77 14.95
CA CYS A 364 -7.43 16.33 14.76
C CYS A 364 -8.20 15.92 13.50
N PRO A 365 -7.57 15.25 12.52
CA PRO A 365 -8.25 14.81 11.31
C PRO A 365 -9.51 13.96 11.56
N TRP A 366 -9.62 13.31 12.72
CA TRP A 366 -10.84 12.62 13.19
C TRP A 366 -12.12 13.43 12.96
N TYR A 367 -12.07 14.73 13.23
CA TYR A 367 -13.23 15.62 13.17
C TYR A 367 -13.32 16.41 11.87
N SER A 368 -12.47 16.12 10.88
CA SER A 368 -12.50 16.81 9.60
C SER A 368 -13.73 16.38 8.80
N PHE A 369 -14.54 17.37 8.42
CA PHE A 369 -15.67 17.19 7.51
C PHE A 369 -15.26 17.26 6.04
N ALA A 370 -14.04 17.70 5.75
CA ALA A 370 -13.56 17.78 4.38
C ALA A 370 -13.28 16.35 3.87
N PRO A 371 -13.86 15.92 2.73
CA PRO A 371 -13.42 14.70 2.05
C PRO A 371 -11.99 14.88 1.53
N ARG A 372 -11.30 13.78 1.24
CA ARG A 372 -9.95 13.86 0.65
C ARG A 372 -10.04 14.54 -0.73
N SER A 373 -9.07 15.40 -1.03
CA SER A 373 -9.10 16.25 -2.23
C SER A 373 -8.85 15.45 -3.52
N ALA A 374 -8.24 14.28 -3.41
CA ALA A 374 -7.98 13.42 -4.56
C ALA A 374 -9.30 12.97 -5.20
N ALA A 375 -9.35 13.04 -6.54
CA ALA A 375 -10.48 12.53 -7.29
C ALA A 375 -10.78 11.08 -6.87
N PRO A 376 -12.06 10.73 -6.58
CA PRO A 376 -12.41 9.39 -6.16
C PRO A 376 -11.87 8.37 -7.17
N CYS A 377 -11.40 7.22 -6.67
CA CYS A 377 -10.66 6.24 -7.49
C CYS A 377 -11.42 5.81 -8.76
N VAL A 378 -12.73 5.99 -8.75
CA VAL A 378 -13.70 5.78 -9.83
C VAL A 378 -14.76 6.86 -9.65
N SER A 379 -15.40 7.31 -10.74
CA SER A 379 -16.61 8.13 -10.66
C SER A 379 -17.73 7.33 -9.99
N TYR A 380 -17.72 7.30 -8.67
CA TYR A 380 -18.74 6.71 -7.80
C TYR A 380 -19.98 7.59 -7.77
N VAL A 381 -20.42 8.03 -8.94
CA VAL A 381 -21.74 8.64 -9.06
C VAL A 381 -22.69 7.46 -8.91
N SER A 382 -23.28 7.31 -7.72
CA SER A 382 -24.17 6.21 -7.32
C SER A 382 -25.41 6.04 -8.20
N GLU A 383 -25.54 6.84 -9.24
CA GLU A 383 -26.66 6.87 -10.17
C GLU A 383 -26.31 6.23 -11.52
N VAL A 384 -25.04 5.86 -11.77
CA VAL A 384 -24.66 5.20 -13.02
C VAL A 384 -24.68 3.68 -12.83
N PRO A 385 -25.61 2.96 -13.46
CA PRO A 385 -25.64 1.51 -13.38
C PRO A 385 -24.37 0.90 -13.99
N HIS A 386 -23.79 -0.08 -13.30
CA HIS A 386 -22.63 -0.82 -13.76
C HIS A 386 -23.09 -1.96 -14.67
N GLU A 387 -22.84 -1.82 -15.97
CA GLU A 387 -23.12 -2.86 -16.96
C GLU A 387 -22.12 -4.00 -16.85
N TRP A 388 -22.64 -5.23 -16.84
CA TRP A 388 -21.88 -6.46 -16.78
C TRP A 388 -22.34 -7.45 -17.85
N THR A 389 -21.42 -8.34 -18.24
CA THR A 389 -21.69 -9.39 -19.23
C THR A 389 -21.01 -10.70 -18.85
N ILE A 390 -21.67 -11.84 -19.08
CA ILE A 390 -21.07 -13.18 -19.02
C ILE A 390 -21.09 -13.74 -20.43
N SER A 391 -19.93 -14.06 -20.98
CA SER A 391 -19.84 -14.67 -22.30
C SER A 391 -20.33 -16.11 -22.30
N GLU A 392 -20.90 -16.57 -23.41
CA GLU A 392 -21.28 -17.98 -23.60
C GLU A 392 -20.11 -18.94 -23.33
N GLU A 393 -18.87 -18.54 -23.62
CA GLU A 393 -17.69 -19.36 -23.35
C GLU A 393 -17.38 -19.50 -21.86
N GLU A 394 -17.49 -18.41 -21.09
CA GLU A 394 -17.37 -18.46 -19.63
C GLU A 394 -18.48 -19.32 -19.01
N LEU A 395 -19.70 -19.19 -19.54
CA LEU A 395 -20.85 -19.97 -19.11
C LEU A 395 -20.68 -21.47 -19.42
N ARG A 396 -20.24 -21.81 -20.63
CA ARG A 396 -19.91 -23.17 -21.04
C ARG A 396 -18.83 -23.77 -20.14
N ARG A 397 -17.76 -23.03 -19.86
CA ARG A 397 -16.71 -23.48 -18.93
C ARG A 397 -17.26 -23.79 -17.54
N ALA A 398 -18.18 -22.98 -17.02
CA ALA A 398 -18.83 -23.22 -15.74
C ALA A 398 -19.78 -24.43 -15.78
N VAL A 399 -20.59 -24.58 -16.83
CA VAL A 399 -21.46 -25.75 -17.04
C VAL A 399 -20.64 -27.04 -17.11
N ASP A 400 -19.57 -27.07 -17.91
CA ASP A 400 -18.68 -28.22 -18.02
C ASP A 400 -18.01 -28.54 -16.69
N ALA A 401 -17.65 -27.53 -15.90
CA ALA A 401 -17.09 -27.71 -14.57
C ALA A 401 -18.13 -28.30 -13.58
N ALA A 402 -19.39 -27.86 -13.64
CA ALA A 402 -20.47 -28.42 -12.83
C ALA A 402 -20.76 -29.89 -13.21
N GLY A 403 -20.74 -30.22 -14.51
CA GLY A 403 -20.94 -31.59 -14.98
C GLY A 403 -19.87 -32.58 -14.51
N ARG A 404 -18.64 -32.11 -14.24
CA ARG A 404 -17.56 -32.93 -13.68
C ARG A 404 -17.72 -33.24 -12.19
N ASN A 405 -18.52 -32.48 -11.46
CA ASN A 405 -18.73 -32.66 -10.02
C ASN A 405 -20.17 -32.31 -9.65
N VAL A 406 -21.03 -33.33 -9.63
CA VAL A 406 -22.50 -33.22 -9.50
C VAL A 406 -22.94 -32.42 -8.27
N ASP A 407 -22.18 -32.48 -7.17
CA ASP A 407 -22.51 -31.79 -5.92
C ASP A 407 -21.89 -30.38 -5.82
N ALA A 408 -20.97 -30.02 -6.71
CA ALA A 408 -20.30 -28.72 -6.68
C ALA A 408 -21.08 -27.64 -7.45
N VAL A 409 -21.03 -26.42 -6.92
CA VAL A 409 -21.47 -25.23 -7.65
C VAL A 409 -20.29 -24.68 -8.44
N ALA A 410 -20.42 -24.63 -9.76
CA ALA A 410 -19.47 -23.94 -10.63
C ALA A 410 -19.90 -22.48 -10.83
N PHE A 411 -18.95 -21.58 -11.05
CA PHE A 411 -19.22 -20.15 -11.16
C PHE A 411 -18.75 -19.60 -12.51
N ALA A 412 -19.67 -18.99 -13.26
CA ALA A 412 -19.34 -18.17 -14.43
C ALA A 412 -19.17 -16.71 -14.00
N ARG A 413 -17.99 -16.11 -14.20
CA ARG A 413 -17.73 -14.74 -13.75
C ARG A 413 -18.21 -13.69 -14.76
N ALA A 414 -18.83 -12.63 -14.26
CA ALA A 414 -19.19 -11.48 -15.07
C ALA A 414 -17.99 -10.57 -15.31
N ALA A 415 -17.85 -10.10 -16.55
CA ALA A 415 -16.97 -9.00 -16.92
C ALA A 415 -17.75 -7.69 -16.84
N PHE A 416 -17.21 -6.68 -16.17
CA PHE A 416 -17.81 -5.36 -16.12
C PHE A 416 -17.27 -4.49 -17.25
N ARG A 417 -18.08 -3.60 -17.82
CA ARG A 417 -17.58 -2.59 -18.77
C ARG A 417 -16.64 -1.57 -18.10
N THR A 418 -16.71 -1.44 -16.78
CA THR A 418 -15.81 -0.57 -16.03
C THR A 418 -14.40 -1.15 -16.00
N GLY A 419 -13.37 -0.32 -16.16
CA GLY A 419 -11.96 -0.70 -16.32
C GLY A 419 -11.26 -1.44 -15.15
N PHE A 420 -12.01 -2.06 -14.23
CA PHE A 420 -11.48 -2.88 -13.12
C PHE A 420 -11.51 -4.39 -13.43
N GLY A 421 -11.64 -4.76 -14.71
CA GLY A 421 -11.63 -6.15 -15.16
C GLY A 421 -12.96 -6.86 -14.86
N ASP A 422 -12.90 -7.93 -14.07
CA ASP A 422 -14.02 -8.83 -13.73
C ASP A 422 -14.79 -8.41 -12.47
N GLY A 423 -14.61 -7.20 -11.96
CA GLY A 423 -15.30 -6.75 -10.76
C GLY A 423 -15.54 -5.25 -10.65
N ILE A 424 -16.37 -4.89 -9.68
CA ILE A 424 -16.68 -3.51 -9.26
C ILE A 424 -16.08 -3.28 -7.88
N VAL A 425 -15.33 -2.21 -7.72
CA VAL A 425 -14.75 -1.88 -6.41
C VAL A 425 -15.74 -1.01 -5.65
N ALA A 426 -16.12 -1.40 -4.45
CA ALA A 426 -17.05 -0.69 -3.59
C ALA A 426 -16.65 -0.83 -2.14
N GLN A 427 -16.58 0.29 -1.43
CA GLN A 427 -16.33 0.28 0.01
C GLN A 427 -14.98 -0.37 0.35
N GLY A 428 -13.99 -0.14 -0.51
CA GLY A 428 -12.64 -0.70 -0.39
C GLY A 428 -12.53 -2.16 -0.82
N VAL A 429 -13.63 -2.79 -1.22
CA VAL A 429 -13.69 -4.21 -1.59
C VAL A 429 -14.07 -4.34 -3.05
N LYS A 430 -13.31 -5.13 -3.81
CA LYS A 430 -13.67 -5.54 -5.17
C LYS A 430 -14.72 -6.63 -5.05
N TRP A 431 -15.85 -6.44 -5.70
CA TRP A 431 -16.93 -7.41 -5.79
C TRP A 431 -16.91 -8.02 -7.18
N VAL A 432 -16.94 -9.35 -7.23
CA VAL A 432 -17.07 -10.12 -8.45
C VAL A 432 -18.50 -10.63 -8.51
N LEU A 433 -19.19 -10.31 -9.59
CA LEU A 433 -20.50 -10.88 -9.88
C LEU A 433 -20.27 -12.22 -10.59
N SER A 434 -20.97 -13.25 -10.16
CA SER A 434 -20.91 -14.57 -10.79
C SER A 434 -22.28 -15.22 -10.84
N VAL A 435 -22.45 -16.13 -11.77
CA VAL A 435 -23.62 -17.00 -11.87
C VAL A 435 -23.20 -18.38 -11.39
N GLY A 436 -23.80 -18.84 -10.29
CA GLY A 436 -23.57 -20.16 -9.75
C GLY A 436 -24.49 -21.19 -10.40
N ILE A 437 -23.87 -22.24 -10.95
CA ILE A 437 -24.50 -23.29 -11.73
C ILE A 437 -24.26 -24.61 -11.02
N ARG A 438 -25.34 -25.36 -10.78
CA ARG A 438 -25.28 -26.74 -10.27
C ARG A 438 -25.83 -27.66 -11.34
N HIS A 439 -25.13 -28.76 -11.60
CA HIS A 439 -25.56 -29.72 -12.61
C HIS A 439 -26.94 -30.28 -12.28
N GLY A 440 -27.84 -30.33 -13.27
CA GLY A 440 -29.21 -30.80 -13.10
C GLY A 440 -30.15 -29.87 -12.31
N ALA A 441 -29.68 -28.72 -11.78
CA ALA A 441 -30.54 -27.80 -11.07
C ALA A 441 -31.47 -27.03 -12.04
N PRO A 442 -32.76 -26.83 -11.69
CA PRO A 442 -33.70 -26.08 -12.53
C PRO A 442 -33.48 -24.56 -12.48
N THR A 443 -32.62 -24.10 -11.58
CA THR A 443 -32.35 -22.70 -11.31
C THR A 443 -30.87 -22.44 -11.18
N ALA A 444 -30.42 -21.32 -11.71
CA ALA A 444 -29.12 -20.74 -11.38
C ALA A 444 -29.30 -19.49 -10.53
N ALA A 445 -28.33 -19.23 -9.64
CA ALA A 445 -28.36 -18.07 -8.76
C ALA A 445 -27.24 -17.08 -9.13
N LEU A 446 -27.51 -15.80 -8.94
CA LEU A 446 -26.51 -14.73 -9.04
C LEU A 446 -25.85 -14.54 -7.68
N TYR A 447 -24.52 -14.44 -7.68
CA TYR A 447 -23.70 -14.24 -6.50
C TYR A 447 -22.85 -13.00 -6.67
N MET A 448 -22.76 -12.20 -5.62
CA MET A 448 -21.72 -11.18 -5.49
C MET A 448 -20.74 -11.65 -4.42
N THR A 449 -19.53 -11.94 -4.84
CA THR A 449 -18.48 -12.41 -3.94
C THR A 449 -17.42 -11.32 -3.80
N PRO A 450 -17.04 -10.92 -2.58
CA PRO A 450 -15.91 -10.04 -2.40
C PRO A 450 -14.62 -10.78 -2.80
N CYS A 451 -13.81 -10.16 -3.67
CA CYS A 451 -12.51 -10.63 -4.13
C CYS A 451 -11.43 -10.34 -3.07
N LEU A 452 -11.72 -10.76 -1.85
CA LEU A 452 -10.74 -10.77 -0.78
C LEU A 452 -10.06 -12.13 -0.86
N ASP A 453 -9.04 -12.25 -1.71
CA ASP A 453 -8.09 -13.37 -1.60
C ASP A 453 -7.38 -13.22 -0.26
N LEU A 454 -7.99 -13.74 0.81
CA LEU A 454 -7.39 -13.79 2.13
C LEU A 454 -6.38 -14.94 2.10
N PRO A 455 -5.13 -14.72 2.54
CA PRO A 455 -4.08 -15.72 2.46
C PRO A 455 -4.32 -16.88 3.44
N GLY A 456 -5.17 -17.84 3.07
CA GLY A 456 -5.33 -19.15 3.71
C GLY A 456 -5.85 -19.13 5.17
N PRO A 457 -6.21 -20.32 5.71
CA PRO A 457 -6.86 -20.47 7.01
C PRO A 457 -5.97 -20.19 8.25
N ALA A 458 -4.79 -19.57 8.08
CA ALA A 458 -3.78 -19.44 9.14
C ALA A 458 -3.73 -18.06 9.83
N THR A 459 -4.54 -17.09 9.41
CA THR A 459 -4.63 -15.77 10.08
C THR A 459 -6.05 -15.51 10.55
N THR A 460 -6.37 -15.97 11.76
CA THR A 460 -7.71 -16.07 12.34
C THR A 460 -8.41 -14.76 12.73
N LEU A 461 -7.91 -13.57 12.39
CA LEU A 461 -8.42 -12.33 13.00
C LEU A 461 -8.63 -11.06 12.14
N PRO A 462 -8.35 -11.00 10.82
CA PRO A 462 -9.04 -10.05 9.95
C PRO A 462 -10.45 -10.53 9.57
N ASP A 463 -10.66 -11.85 9.63
CA ASP A 463 -11.85 -12.50 9.10
C ASP A 463 -13.11 -12.05 9.84
N SER A 464 -13.08 -11.88 11.17
CA SER A 464 -14.29 -11.46 11.91
C SER A 464 -14.72 -10.02 11.64
N ILE A 465 -13.78 -9.08 11.43
CA ILE A 465 -14.12 -7.66 11.14
C ILE A 465 -14.52 -7.52 9.67
N ILE A 466 -13.80 -8.16 8.75
CA ILE A 466 -14.13 -8.15 7.33
C ILE A 466 -15.45 -8.89 7.10
N GLN A 467 -15.66 -10.05 7.72
CA GLN A 467 -16.94 -10.75 7.74
C GLN A 467 -18.00 -9.91 8.43
N ALA A 468 -17.74 -9.26 9.57
CA ALA A 468 -18.73 -8.39 10.21
C ALA A 468 -19.09 -7.19 9.33
N VAL A 469 -18.15 -6.59 8.61
CA VAL A 469 -18.41 -5.53 7.63
C VAL A 469 -19.25 -6.07 6.47
N ILE A 470 -18.85 -7.20 5.89
CA ILE A 470 -19.58 -7.85 4.79
C ILE A 470 -21.01 -8.19 5.26
N VAL A 471 -21.14 -8.91 6.37
CA VAL A 471 -22.42 -9.30 6.99
C VAL A 471 -23.25 -8.08 7.34
N SER A 472 -22.68 -7.00 7.88
CA SER A 472 -23.44 -5.80 8.27
C SER A 472 -23.90 -4.98 7.06
N VAL A 473 -23.07 -4.90 6.01
CA VAL A 473 -23.44 -4.29 4.73
C VAL A 473 -24.59 -5.08 4.08
N LEU A 474 -24.59 -6.40 4.22
CA LEU A 474 -25.64 -7.29 3.72
C LEU A 474 -26.91 -7.25 4.61
N GLN A 475 -26.78 -7.22 5.93
CA GLN A 475 -27.89 -7.17 6.90
C GLN A 475 -28.70 -5.87 6.79
N LYS A 476 -28.03 -4.72 6.63
CA LYS A 476 -28.72 -3.42 6.50
C LYS A 476 -29.52 -3.30 5.20
N LYS A 477 -29.24 -4.14 4.20
CA LYS A 477 -30.01 -4.26 2.94
C LYS A 477 -31.10 -5.36 3.01
N GLY A 478 -31.35 -5.96 4.17
CA GLY A 478 -32.43 -6.94 4.41
C GLY A 478 -32.06 -8.41 4.13
N CYS A 479 -30.77 -8.73 3.95
CA CYS A 479 -30.39 -9.95 3.21
C CYS A 479 -29.93 -11.17 4.03
N THR A 480 -30.12 -11.25 5.35
CA THR A 480 -29.81 -12.48 6.11
C THR A 480 -30.69 -12.69 7.34
N HIS A 481 -31.23 -13.89 7.49
CA HIS A 481 -31.71 -14.42 8.76
C HIS A 481 -30.60 -15.30 9.38
N ASP A 482 -30.35 -15.08 10.67
CA ASP A 482 -29.53 -15.90 11.59
C ASP A 482 -28.00 -15.71 11.58
N LEU A 483 -27.42 -15.66 12.79
CA LEU A 483 -26.08 -15.13 13.10
C LEU A 483 -25.12 -16.20 13.65
N GLU A 484 -25.59 -17.41 13.95
CA GLU A 484 -24.80 -18.43 14.68
C GLU A 484 -23.85 -19.29 13.80
N SER A 485 -23.87 -19.15 12.47
CA SER A 485 -23.15 -20.05 11.53
C SER A 485 -22.07 -19.37 10.68
N LEU A 486 -21.14 -18.63 11.31
CA LEU A 486 -20.09 -17.87 10.60
C LEU A 486 -19.07 -18.72 9.81
N HIS A 487 -18.98 -20.03 10.05
CA HIS A 487 -18.06 -20.92 9.32
C HIS A 487 -18.57 -21.34 7.92
N GLU A 488 -19.83 -21.07 7.57
CA GLU A 488 -20.45 -21.46 6.28
C GLU A 488 -20.72 -20.28 5.34
N LEU A 489 -20.19 -19.09 5.63
CA LEU A 489 -20.41 -17.86 4.84
C LEU A 489 -19.74 -17.86 3.45
N VAL A 490 -19.23 -19.00 2.99
CA VAL A 490 -18.51 -19.07 1.72
C VAL A 490 -19.48 -19.03 0.52
N PHE A 491 -20.73 -19.47 0.63
CA PHE A 491 -21.63 -19.56 -0.55
C PHE A 491 -23.13 -19.51 -0.22
N HIS A 492 -23.62 -18.46 0.43
CA HIS A 492 -25.06 -18.23 0.47
C HIS A 492 -25.52 -17.32 -0.69
N PRO A 493 -26.57 -17.71 -1.44
CA PRO A 493 -27.21 -16.81 -2.40
C PRO A 493 -27.79 -15.63 -1.62
N ILE A 494 -27.25 -14.45 -1.84
CA ILE A 494 -27.71 -13.24 -1.17
C ILE A 494 -28.91 -12.72 -1.95
N ALA A 495 -30.10 -12.82 -1.35
CA ALA A 495 -31.30 -12.19 -1.87
C ALA A 495 -31.23 -10.68 -1.60
N PHE A 496 -30.84 -9.88 -2.59
CA PHE A 496 -30.75 -8.43 -2.46
C PHE A 496 -32.14 -7.79 -2.58
N GLU A 497 -32.73 -7.30 -1.49
CA GLU A 497 -34.07 -6.68 -1.53
C GLU A 497 -34.12 -5.33 -2.29
N THR A 498 -32.97 -4.67 -2.48
CA THR A 498 -32.88 -3.29 -2.97
C THR A 498 -31.93 -3.06 -4.15
N VAL A 499 -31.24 -4.10 -4.64
CA VAL A 499 -30.46 -3.98 -5.87
C VAL A 499 -31.36 -4.33 -7.05
N LEU A 500 -31.68 -3.33 -7.87
CA LEU A 500 -32.40 -3.54 -9.11
C LEU A 500 -31.49 -4.25 -10.11
N PHE A 501 -31.58 -5.58 -10.19
CA PHE A 501 -30.99 -6.33 -11.28
C PHE A 501 -31.91 -6.26 -12.49
N THR A 502 -31.44 -5.62 -13.56
CA THR A 502 -32.10 -5.69 -14.85
C THR A 502 -31.39 -6.75 -15.68
N LEU A 503 -32.04 -7.90 -15.88
CA LEU A 503 -31.58 -8.93 -16.79
C LEU A 503 -32.46 -8.85 -18.05
N ASN A 504 -31.87 -8.37 -19.15
CA ASN A 504 -32.50 -8.23 -20.48
C ASN A 504 -33.87 -7.48 -20.60
N ALA A 505 -34.44 -6.94 -19.52
CA ALA A 505 -35.71 -6.17 -19.39
C ALA A 505 -37.02 -6.86 -19.91
N PRO A 506 -38.18 -6.75 -19.22
CA PRO A 506 -38.46 -6.09 -17.94
C PRO A 506 -38.37 -7.05 -16.73
N THR A 507 -38.13 -6.44 -15.57
CA THR A 507 -38.01 -6.99 -14.20
C THR A 507 -38.61 -8.39 -13.94
N GLY A 508 -37.77 -9.43 -13.98
CA GLY A 508 -38.09 -10.78 -13.52
C GLY A 508 -37.82 -11.00 -12.03
N HIS A 509 -38.37 -12.09 -11.46
CA HIS A 509 -38.29 -12.45 -10.03
C HIS A 509 -36.84 -12.48 -9.50
N ARG A 510 -36.69 -12.03 -8.24
CA ARG A 510 -35.47 -11.38 -7.73
C ARG A 510 -34.23 -12.25 -7.46
N ASP A 511 -34.36 -13.58 -7.37
CA ASP A 511 -33.26 -14.40 -6.80
C ASP A 511 -32.86 -15.65 -7.61
N ALA A 512 -33.53 -15.98 -8.73
CA ALA A 512 -33.24 -17.18 -9.50
C ALA A 512 -33.51 -17.02 -11.01
N LEU A 513 -32.55 -17.43 -11.84
CA LEU A 513 -32.72 -17.62 -13.28
C LEU A 513 -33.35 -18.99 -13.52
N LEU A 514 -34.58 -19.00 -14.03
CA LEU A 514 -35.31 -20.23 -14.37
C LEU A 514 -34.76 -20.82 -15.67
N LEU A 515 -34.06 -21.93 -15.57
CA LEU A 515 -33.50 -22.61 -16.74
C LEU A 515 -34.63 -23.39 -17.43
N GLN A 516 -34.89 -23.10 -18.72
CA GLN A 516 -35.94 -23.77 -19.49
C GLN A 516 -35.39 -25.06 -20.10
N GLY A 517 -36.11 -26.17 -19.94
CA GLY A 517 -35.78 -27.46 -20.58
C GLY A 517 -36.18 -28.66 -19.70
N GLU A 518 -36.92 -29.60 -20.25
CA GLU A 518 -37.19 -30.91 -19.64
C GLU A 518 -36.34 -31.98 -20.36
N GLY A 519 -35.53 -32.75 -19.61
CA GLY A 519 -34.78 -33.90 -20.14
C GLY A 519 -33.27 -33.70 -20.33
N ASP A 520 -32.67 -34.64 -21.07
CA ASP A 520 -31.24 -34.84 -21.33
C ASP A 520 -30.67 -33.84 -22.38
N GLU A 521 -31.31 -32.67 -22.52
CA GLU A 521 -30.81 -31.60 -23.38
C GLU A 521 -29.49 -31.04 -22.84
N ASP A 522 -28.59 -30.66 -23.74
CA ASP A 522 -27.36 -29.94 -23.45
C ASP A 522 -27.62 -28.83 -22.41
N ASP A 523 -26.97 -28.87 -21.26
CA ASP A 523 -27.16 -27.91 -20.16
C ASP A 523 -26.99 -26.46 -20.63
N LEU A 524 -26.19 -26.23 -21.68
CA LEU A 524 -26.02 -24.90 -22.30
C LEU A 524 -27.28 -24.44 -23.08
N ALA A 525 -28.04 -25.37 -23.67
CA ALA A 525 -29.27 -25.05 -24.38
C ALA A 525 -30.31 -24.37 -23.47
N ARG A 526 -30.31 -24.73 -22.18
CA ARG A 526 -31.20 -24.15 -21.16
C ARG A 526 -30.95 -22.66 -20.90
N TRP A 527 -29.79 -22.14 -21.32
CA TRP A 527 -29.40 -20.74 -21.19
C TRP A 527 -29.75 -19.88 -22.41
N ARG A 528 -30.16 -20.49 -23.54
CA ARG A 528 -30.50 -19.76 -24.77
C ARG A 528 -31.47 -18.58 -24.57
N PRO A 529 -32.50 -18.65 -23.72
CA PRO A 529 -33.40 -17.51 -23.49
C PRO A 529 -32.72 -16.27 -22.90
N TYR A 530 -31.57 -16.47 -22.23
CA TYR A 530 -30.81 -15.40 -21.56
C TYR A 530 -29.63 -14.88 -22.39
N LEU A 531 -29.23 -15.59 -23.44
CA LEU A 531 -28.11 -15.24 -24.31
C LEU A 531 -28.58 -14.29 -25.43
N ILE A 532 -28.16 -13.03 -25.34
CA ILE A 532 -28.29 -12.04 -26.41
C ILE A 532 -26.91 -11.87 -27.03
N ASP A 533 -26.77 -12.16 -28.32
CA ASP A 533 -25.50 -12.14 -29.06
C ASP A 533 -24.39 -12.97 -28.38
N GLY A 534 -24.75 -14.14 -27.83
CA GLY A 534 -23.83 -15.04 -27.14
C GLY A 534 -23.36 -14.52 -25.77
N LYS A 535 -24.12 -13.61 -25.14
CA LYS A 535 -23.80 -13.06 -23.82
C LYS A 535 -25.04 -12.92 -22.95
N ILE A 536 -24.89 -13.19 -21.67
CA ILE A 536 -25.84 -12.73 -20.64
C ILE A 536 -25.43 -11.32 -20.27
N THR A 537 -26.36 -10.37 -20.29
CA THR A 537 -26.06 -8.98 -19.93
C THR A 537 -26.97 -8.51 -18.80
N GLY A 538 -26.45 -7.61 -17.97
CA GLY A 538 -27.26 -6.95 -16.97
C GLY A 538 -26.62 -5.68 -16.45
N SER A 539 -27.31 -5.03 -15.52
CA SER A 539 -26.81 -3.85 -14.84
C SER A 539 -27.01 -3.96 -13.35
N ILE A 540 -26.12 -3.34 -12.57
CA ILE A 540 -26.19 -3.31 -11.10
C ILE A 540 -25.92 -1.90 -10.58
N MET A 541 -26.71 -1.46 -9.59
CA MET A 541 -26.48 -0.24 -8.82
C MET A 541 -26.08 -0.61 -7.39
N LEU A 542 -25.03 0.01 -6.87
CA LEU A 542 -24.40 -0.33 -5.59
C LEU A 542 -24.83 0.56 -4.41
#